data_AF-A0AAV7NTB9-F1
#
_entry.id   AF-A0AAV7NTB9-F1
#
_cell.length_a   1.000
_cell.length_b   1.000
_cell.length_c   1.000
_cell.angle_alpha   90.00
_cell.angle_beta   90.00
_cell.angle_gamma   90.00
#
_symmetry.space_group_name_H-M   'P 1'
#
loop_
_entity.id
_entity.type
_entity.pdbx_description
1 polymer ?
#
loop_
_entity_poly.entity_id
_entity_poly.type
_entity_poly.pdbx_seq_one_letter_code
_entity_poly.pdbx_strand_id
1 'polypeptide(L)'
;MRESDAAVLIGFVVVRYWLCGGVSPRAVSVMLACRHVDLVTGFAENCEPPSLNLFYQTMMLQHKQIQSDNKKAKVASKQLQISVRKIAKTCSEIGEHIATMETGTSMLETDMGAVAQESVMHESQLIDIQWKMEDFENHQRRNYLRIFVIEEGVEGQNIRVYIVKLLKNAFPELEIWD
;
A
#
# COMPACT_ATOMS: atom_id res chain seq x y z
N MET A 1 27.27 -46.83 -42.36
CA MET A 1 27.45 -45.40 -42.66
C MET A 1 26.09 -44.82 -43.03
N ARG A 2 25.23 -44.60 -42.03
CA ARG A 2 23.81 -44.24 -42.22
C ARG A 2 23.41 -43.17 -41.20
N GLU A 3 22.70 -42.17 -41.71
CA GLU A 3 21.78 -41.24 -41.03
C GLU A 3 22.32 -40.21 -40.00
N SER A 4 23.47 -40.42 -39.37
CA SER A 4 24.00 -39.46 -38.37
C SER A 4 24.61 -38.18 -38.96
N ASP A 5 25.13 -38.22 -40.19
CA ASP A 5 25.93 -37.09 -40.74
C ASP A 5 25.04 -36.00 -41.39
N ALA A 6 23.83 -36.35 -41.82
CA ALA A 6 22.89 -35.41 -42.44
C ALA A 6 22.24 -34.46 -41.40
N ALA A 7 21.99 -34.95 -40.19
CA ALA A 7 21.42 -34.15 -39.11
C ALA A 7 22.40 -33.08 -38.60
N VAL A 8 23.71 -33.39 -38.61
CA VAL A 8 24.77 -32.47 -38.17
C VAL A 8 24.93 -31.30 -39.16
N LEU A 9 24.80 -31.54 -40.46
CA LEU A 9 24.87 -30.50 -41.49
C LEU A 9 23.67 -29.54 -41.45
N ILE A 10 22.46 -30.03 -41.15
CA ILE A 10 21.27 -29.17 -41.02
C ILE A 10 21.36 -28.34 -39.73
N GLY A 11 21.86 -28.92 -38.63
CA GLY A 11 22.10 -28.19 -37.37
C GLY A 11 23.17 -27.10 -37.50
N PHE A 12 24.25 -27.33 -38.25
CA PHE A 12 25.33 -26.35 -38.41
C PHE A 12 24.96 -25.13 -39.27
N VAL A 13 24.08 -25.31 -40.27
CA VAL A 13 23.68 -24.22 -41.16
C VAL A 13 22.71 -23.25 -40.46
N VAL A 14 21.83 -23.74 -39.59
CA VAL A 14 20.86 -22.88 -38.89
C VAL A 14 21.53 -22.02 -37.81
N VAL A 15 22.55 -22.56 -37.12
CA VAL A 15 23.23 -21.83 -36.03
C VAL A 15 24.17 -20.74 -36.56
N ARG A 16 24.80 -20.91 -37.73
CA ARG A 16 25.67 -19.86 -38.30
C ARG A 16 24.92 -18.68 -38.91
N TYR A 17 23.68 -18.86 -39.35
CA TYR A 17 22.88 -17.78 -39.95
C TYR A 17 22.23 -16.83 -38.94
N TRP A 18 22.21 -17.19 -37.65
CA TRP A 18 21.66 -16.35 -36.60
C TRP A 18 22.67 -15.37 -35.99
N LEU A 19 23.98 -15.58 -36.24
CA LEU A 19 25.06 -14.77 -35.65
C LEU A 19 25.60 -13.65 -36.56
N CYS A 20 25.22 -13.58 -37.84
CA CYS A 20 25.58 -12.48 -38.72
C CYS A 20 24.34 -11.69 -39.11
N GLY A 21 24.14 -10.55 -38.44
CA GLY A 21 23.04 -9.64 -38.68
C GLY A 21 22.99 -9.10 -40.11
N GLY A 22 21.77 -8.80 -40.54
CA GLY A 22 21.52 -7.90 -41.67
C GLY A 22 21.42 -8.58 -43.03
N VAL A 23 20.41 -9.44 -43.25
CA VAL A 23 19.96 -9.75 -44.60
C VAL A 23 18.42 -9.75 -44.65
N SER A 24 17.88 -8.97 -45.60
CA SER A 24 16.43 -8.77 -45.75
C SER A 24 15.68 -10.10 -45.99
N PRO A 25 14.42 -10.23 -45.54
CA PRO A 25 13.63 -11.47 -45.66
C PRO A 25 13.47 -11.99 -47.10
N ARG A 26 13.61 -11.11 -48.10
CA ARG A 26 13.49 -11.47 -49.53
C ARG A 26 14.69 -12.27 -50.06
N ALA A 27 15.89 -12.06 -49.55
CA ALA A 27 17.08 -12.79 -50.03
C ALA A 27 17.14 -14.23 -49.49
N VAL A 28 16.60 -14.46 -48.29
CA VAL A 28 16.54 -15.79 -47.67
C VAL A 28 15.56 -16.71 -48.41
N SER A 29 14.43 -16.16 -48.90
CA SER A 29 13.48 -16.94 -49.70
C SER A 29 14.03 -17.39 -51.06
N VAL A 30 14.92 -16.60 -51.68
CA VAL A 30 15.50 -16.94 -53.00
C VAL A 30 16.61 -17.98 -52.85
N MET A 31 17.46 -17.89 -51.82
CA MET A 31 18.51 -18.90 -51.61
C MET A 31 17.97 -20.26 -51.12
N LEU A 32 16.92 -20.29 -50.31
CA LEU A 32 16.24 -21.55 -49.96
C LEU A 32 15.52 -22.17 -51.17
N ALA A 33 14.98 -21.36 -52.09
CA ALA A 33 14.39 -21.86 -53.31
C ALA A 33 15.44 -22.48 -54.25
N CYS A 34 16.61 -21.85 -54.43
CA CYS A 34 17.67 -22.40 -55.29
C CYS A 34 18.27 -23.71 -54.73
N ARG A 35 18.47 -23.82 -53.42
CA ARG A 35 19.02 -25.05 -52.82
C ARG A 35 18.02 -26.21 -52.77
N HIS A 36 16.71 -25.92 -52.82
CA HIS A 36 15.70 -26.95 -53.00
C HIS A 36 15.63 -27.46 -54.45
N VAL A 37 15.89 -26.61 -55.45
CA VAL A 37 15.89 -27.04 -56.85
C VAL A 37 17.01 -28.05 -57.13
N ASP A 38 18.19 -27.87 -56.55
CA ASP A 38 19.31 -28.82 -56.74
C ASP A 38 19.17 -30.12 -55.92
N LEU A 39 18.41 -30.11 -54.82
CA LEU A 39 18.12 -31.34 -54.07
C LEU A 39 16.95 -32.13 -54.67
N VAL A 40 16.06 -31.47 -55.41
CA VAL A 40 14.88 -32.08 -56.05
C VAL A 40 15.25 -32.74 -57.38
N THR A 41 16.25 -32.24 -58.11
CA THR A 41 16.72 -32.86 -59.37
C THR A 41 17.47 -34.18 -59.15
N GLY A 42 18.11 -34.38 -57.99
CA GLY A 42 18.79 -35.64 -57.63
C GLY A 42 17.89 -36.75 -57.09
N PHE A 43 16.61 -36.46 -56.81
CA PHE A 43 15.63 -37.42 -56.27
C PHE A 43 14.61 -37.89 -57.33
N ALA A 44 14.72 -37.41 -58.57
CA ALA A 44 13.69 -37.56 -59.60
C ALA A 44 13.75 -38.87 -60.41
N GLU A 45 14.76 -39.73 -60.22
CA GLU A 45 14.89 -40.94 -61.06
C GLU A 45 14.25 -42.21 -60.49
N ASN A 46 13.71 -42.23 -59.25
CA ASN A 46 13.12 -43.46 -58.69
C ASN A 46 11.93 -43.26 -57.71
N CYS A 47 11.21 -42.13 -57.76
CA CYS A 47 9.99 -41.97 -56.96
C CYS A 47 8.75 -41.92 -57.84
N GLU A 48 7.89 -42.93 -57.69
CA GLU A 48 6.52 -42.92 -58.19
C GLU A 48 5.78 -41.61 -57.81
N PRO A 49 4.78 -41.18 -58.61
CA PRO A 49 4.15 -39.86 -58.51
C PRO A 49 3.27 -39.54 -57.27
N PRO A 50 2.92 -40.42 -56.31
CA PRO A 50 2.02 -40.03 -55.20
C PRO A 50 2.68 -39.22 -54.06
N SER A 51 4.02 -39.16 -53.97
CA SER A 51 4.72 -38.48 -52.85
C SER A 51 4.69 -36.95 -52.91
N LEU A 52 4.76 -36.38 -54.12
CA LEU A 52 4.75 -34.93 -54.32
C LEU A 52 3.37 -34.32 -54.01
N ASN A 53 2.29 -35.00 -54.42
CA ASN A 53 0.91 -34.55 -54.17
C ASN A 53 0.59 -34.54 -52.67
N LEU A 54 1.03 -35.56 -51.93
CA LEU A 54 0.87 -35.62 -50.47
C LEU A 54 1.64 -34.50 -49.76
N PHE A 55 2.85 -34.18 -50.24
CA PHE A 55 3.64 -33.06 -49.74
C PHE A 55 2.92 -31.71 -49.96
N TYR A 56 2.43 -31.44 -51.18
CA TYR A 56 1.69 -30.21 -51.47
C TYR A 56 0.39 -30.10 -50.66
N GLN A 57 -0.36 -31.19 -50.48
CA GLN A 57 -1.56 -31.20 -49.65
C GLN A 57 -1.24 -30.90 -48.19
N THR A 58 -0.20 -31.53 -47.64
CA THR A 58 0.25 -31.30 -46.25
C THR A 58 0.67 -29.85 -46.05
N MET A 59 1.43 -29.29 -46.99
CA MET A 59 1.91 -27.92 -46.92
C MET A 59 0.76 -26.90 -47.02
N MET A 60 -0.23 -27.17 -47.88
CA MET A 60 -1.44 -26.33 -47.98
C MET A 60 -2.30 -26.39 -46.71
N LEU A 61 -2.41 -27.56 -46.07
CA LEU A 61 -3.09 -27.71 -44.78
C LEU A 61 -2.37 -26.95 -43.66
N GLN A 62 -1.04 -27.07 -43.58
CA GLN A 62 -0.22 -26.32 -42.63
C GLN A 62 -0.36 -24.81 -42.84
N HIS A 63 -0.35 -24.34 -44.09
CA HIS A 63 -0.52 -22.92 -44.38
C HIS A 63 -1.89 -22.39 -43.90
N LYS A 64 -2.97 -23.15 -44.12
CA LYS A 64 -4.31 -22.80 -43.61
C LYS A 64 -4.35 -22.76 -42.09
N GLN A 65 -3.69 -23.70 -41.42
CA GLN A 65 -3.60 -23.75 -39.97
C GLN A 65 -2.85 -22.53 -39.40
N ILE A 66 -1.68 -22.22 -39.96
CA ILE A 66 -0.88 -21.05 -39.58
C ILE A 66 -1.68 -19.75 -39.78
N GLN A 67 -2.43 -19.63 -40.87
CA GLN A 67 -3.30 -18.46 -41.08
C GLN A 67 -4.42 -18.36 -40.03
N SER A 68 -5.01 -19.49 -39.65
CA SER A 68 -6.03 -19.55 -38.59
C SER A 68 -5.45 -19.11 -37.24
N ASP A 69 -4.29 -19.64 -36.88
CA ASP A 69 -3.65 -19.35 -35.60
C ASP A 69 -3.12 -17.91 -35.54
N ASN A 70 -2.60 -17.37 -36.65
CA ASN A 70 -2.24 -15.95 -36.74
C ASN A 70 -3.45 -15.02 -36.55
N LYS A 71 -4.64 -15.39 -37.07
CA LYS A 71 -5.87 -14.62 -36.83
C LYS A 71 -6.24 -14.64 -35.34
N LYS A 72 -6.19 -15.81 -34.69
CA LYS A 72 -6.46 -15.94 -33.25
C LYS A 72 -5.46 -15.14 -32.41
N ALA A 73 -4.17 -15.25 -32.71
CA ALA A 73 -3.10 -14.51 -32.03
C ALA A 73 -3.30 -12.99 -32.15
N LYS A 74 -3.72 -12.50 -33.32
CA LYS A 74 -4.01 -11.08 -33.55
C LYS A 74 -5.19 -10.59 -32.70
N VAL A 75 -6.23 -11.40 -32.54
CA VAL A 75 -7.37 -11.07 -31.67
C VAL A 75 -6.95 -11.05 -30.20
N ALA A 76 -6.22 -12.08 -29.75
CA ALA A 76 -5.71 -12.16 -28.38
C ALA A 76 -4.77 -10.98 -28.04
N SER A 77 -3.89 -10.60 -28.97
CA SER A 77 -2.99 -9.45 -28.81
C SER A 77 -3.76 -8.13 -28.63
N LYS A 78 -4.82 -7.91 -29.42
CA LYS A 78 -5.69 -6.72 -29.26
C LYS A 78 -6.40 -6.72 -27.91
N GLN A 79 -6.92 -7.88 -27.48
CA GLN A 79 -7.60 -8.00 -26.19
C GLN A 79 -6.65 -7.69 -25.04
N LEU A 80 -5.42 -8.22 -25.10
CA LEU A 80 -4.40 -7.96 -24.10
C LEU A 80 -4.01 -6.46 -24.05
N GLN A 81 -3.87 -5.80 -25.20
CA GLN A 81 -3.65 -4.34 -25.25
C GLN A 81 -4.77 -3.55 -24.57
N ILE A 82 -6.04 -3.96 -24.76
CA ILE A 82 -7.17 -3.30 -24.10
C ILE A 82 -7.09 -3.49 -22.58
N SER A 83 -6.84 -4.71 -22.11
CA SER A 83 -6.70 -5.00 -20.68
C SER A 83 -5.55 -4.24 -20.04
N VAL A 84 -4.39 -4.17 -20.70
CA VAL A 84 -3.23 -3.39 -20.22
C VAL A 84 -3.56 -1.91 -20.11
N ARG A 85 -4.27 -1.32 -21.09
CA ARG A 85 -4.72 0.08 -21.01
C ARG A 85 -5.68 0.32 -19.85
N LYS A 86 -6.62 -0.62 -19.61
CA LYS A 86 -7.54 -0.53 -18.47
C LYS A 86 -6.78 -0.56 -17.15
N ILE A 87 -5.86 -1.50 -17.00
CA ILE A 87 -5.02 -1.63 -15.80
C ILE A 87 -4.19 -0.36 -15.59
N ALA A 88 -3.55 0.15 -16.64
CA ALA A 88 -2.78 1.39 -16.56
C ALA A 88 -3.64 2.57 -16.09
N LYS A 89 -4.88 2.68 -16.59
CA LYS A 89 -5.82 3.70 -16.14
C LYS A 89 -6.18 3.54 -14.66
N THR A 90 -6.55 2.33 -14.23
CA THR A 90 -6.89 2.08 -12.82
C THR A 90 -5.70 2.30 -11.89
N CYS A 91 -4.48 1.98 -12.31
CA CYS A 91 -3.27 2.27 -11.53
C CYS A 91 -3.04 3.78 -11.37
N SER A 92 -3.32 4.57 -12.41
CA SER A 92 -3.24 6.04 -12.33
C SER A 92 -4.26 6.59 -11.34
N GLU A 93 -5.53 6.15 -11.43
CA GLU A 93 -6.60 6.56 -10.53
C GLU A 93 -6.27 6.20 -9.07
N ILE A 94 -5.76 4.98 -8.83
CA ILE A 94 -5.30 4.56 -7.49
C ILE A 94 -4.13 5.42 -7.01
N GLY A 95 -3.18 5.77 -7.88
CA GLY A 95 -2.05 6.64 -7.54
C GLY A 95 -2.50 8.01 -7.06
N GLU A 96 -3.48 8.62 -7.74
CA GLU A 96 -4.08 9.90 -7.32
C GLU A 96 -4.81 9.79 -5.97
N HIS A 97 -5.55 8.70 -5.75
CA HIS A 97 -6.20 8.42 -4.48
C HIS A 97 -5.19 8.28 -3.33
N ILE A 98 -4.10 7.55 -3.54
CA ILE A 98 -3.04 7.39 -2.54
C ILE A 98 -2.41 8.75 -2.22
N ALA A 99 -2.04 9.54 -3.23
CA ALA A 99 -1.45 10.86 -3.00
C ALA A 99 -2.41 11.77 -2.19
N THR A 100 -3.70 11.73 -2.49
CA THR A 100 -4.72 12.47 -1.74
C THR A 100 -4.78 11.99 -0.28
N MET A 101 -4.76 10.67 -0.06
CA MET A 101 -4.75 10.10 1.29
C MET A 101 -3.49 10.48 2.06
N GLU A 102 -2.32 10.42 1.44
CA GLU A 102 -1.04 10.79 2.05
C GLU A 102 -1.02 12.26 2.48
N THR A 103 -1.51 13.17 1.62
CA THR A 103 -1.65 14.58 2.01
C THR A 103 -2.62 14.78 3.18
N GLY A 104 -3.75 14.06 3.18
CA GLY A 104 -4.71 14.09 4.28
C GLY A 104 -4.11 13.57 5.59
N THR A 105 -3.34 12.49 5.55
CA THR A 105 -2.63 11.95 6.72
C THR A 105 -1.59 12.93 7.25
N SER A 106 -0.81 13.57 6.38
CA SER A 106 0.20 14.55 6.79
C SER A 106 -0.42 15.79 7.45
N MET A 107 -1.57 16.25 6.97
CA MET A 107 -2.33 17.32 7.61
C MET A 107 -2.82 16.89 9.00
N LEU A 108 -3.40 15.70 9.11
CA LEU A 108 -3.87 15.17 10.39
C LEU A 108 -2.74 15.01 11.42
N GLU A 109 -1.56 14.55 11.00
CA GLU A 109 -0.39 14.45 11.88
C GLU A 109 0.05 15.83 12.41
N THR A 110 -0.01 16.86 11.55
CA THR A 110 0.31 18.23 11.93
C THR A 110 -0.71 18.78 12.95
N ASP A 111 -1.99 18.58 12.69
CA ASP A 111 -3.07 19.02 13.58
C ASP A 111 -3.01 18.30 14.94
N MET A 112 -2.74 16.99 14.93
CA MET A 112 -2.55 16.21 16.15
C MET A 112 -1.36 16.71 16.97
N GLY A 113 -0.27 17.12 16.32
CA GLY A 113 0.88 17.73 16.99
C GLY A 113 0.51 19.03 17.70
N ALA A 114 -0.28 19.88 17.06
CA ALA A 114 -0.76 21.14 17.65
C ALA A 114 -1.68 20.89 18.86
N VAL A 115 -2.64 19.95 18.74
CA VAL A 115 -3.55 19.58 19.82
C VAL A 115 -2.80 19.00 21.02
N ALA A 116 -1.78 18.16 20.78
CA ALA A 116 -0.96 17.61 21.86
C ALA A 116 -0.22 18.72 22.63
N GLN A 117 0.33 19.70 21.91
CA GLN A 117 1.00 20.85 22.52
C GLN A 117 0.02 21.73 23.34
N GLU A 118 -1.17 21.98 22.79
CA GLU A 118 -2.22 22.73 23.48
C GLU A 118 -2.70 22.00 24.75
N SER A 119 -2.83 20.67 24.69
CA SER A 119 -3.19 19.86 25.86
C SER A 119 -2.20 20.02 27.01
N VAL A 120 -0.89 19.98 26.73
CA VAL A 120 0.16 20.17 27.74
C VAL A 120 0.09 21.57 28.35
N MET A 121 -0.14 22.58 27.52
CA MET A 121 -0.33 23.97 27.97
C MET A 121 -1.53 24.09 28.92
N HIS A 122 -2.68 23.53 28.56
CA HIS A 122 -3.87 23.55 29.39
C HIS A 122 -3.69 22.79 30.69
N GLU A 123 -2.99 21.64 30.68
CA GLU A 123 -2.67 20.88 31.89
C GLU A 123 -1.84 21.72 32.88
N SER A 124 -0.81 22.41 32.39
CA SER A 124 -0.01 23.33 33.21
C SER A 124 -0.86 24.45 33.82
N GLN A 125 -1.77 25.04 33.03
CA GLN A 125 -2.66 26.10 33.51
C GLN A 125 -3.62 25.61 34.59
N LEU A 126 -4.14 24.38 34.44
CA LEU A 126 -5.02 23.76 35.44
C LEU A 126 -4.28 23.54 36.76
N ILE A 127 -3.03 23.06 36.71
CA ILE A 127 -2.18 22.90 37.89
C ILE A 127 -1.98 24.26 38.58
N ASP A 128 -1.65 25.32 37.84
CA ASP A 128 -1.48 26.66 38.41
C ASP A 128 -2.75 27.20 39.06
N ILE A 129 -3.92 26.97 38.44
CA ILE A 129 -5.22 27.35 39.01
C ILE A 129 -5.49 26.56 40.29
N GLN A 130 -5.18 25.26 40.30
CA GLN A 130 -5.35 24.41 41.46
C GLN A 130 -4.51 24.91 42.65
N TRP A 131 -3.23 25.24 42.43
CA TRP A 131 -2.37 25.82 43.47
C TRP A 131 -2.91 27.13 44.01
N LYS A 132 -3.39 28.03 43.14
CA LYS A 132 -4.00 29.29 43.56
C LYS A 132 -5.26 29.06 44.38
N MET A 133 -6.10 28.11 43.97
CA MET A 133 -7.33 27.77 44.69
C MET A 133 -7.01 27.20 46.07
N GLU A 134 -6.02 26.32 46.18
CA GLU A 134 -5.56 25.77 47.45
C GLU A 134 -5.02 26.86 48.39
N ASP A 135 -4.19 27.78 47.87
CA ASP A 135 -3.70 28.91 48.66
C ASP A 135 -4.85 29.83 49.11
N PHE A 136 -5.82 30.11 48.25
CA PHE A 136 -7.00 30.88 48.63
C PHE A 136 -7.85 30.17 49.69
N GLU A 137 -8.10 28.87 49.57
CA GLU A 137 -8.84 28.10 50.57
C GLU A 137 -8.12 28.11 51.92
N ASN A 138 -6.81 27.90 51.91
CA ASN A 138 -5.98 27.97 53.11
C ASN A 138 -5.98 29.39 53.69
N HIS A 139 -5.91 30.42 52.85
CA HIS A 139 -6.00 31.81 53.29
C HIS A 139 -7.32 32.13 53.98
N GLN A 140 -8.44 31.71 53.40
CA GLN A 140 -9.77 31.92 53.96
C GLN A 140 -9.96 31.14 55.27
N ARG A 141 -9.47 29.91 55.35
CA ARG A 141 -9.63 29.04 56.53
C ARG A 141 -8.65 29.31 57.66
N ARG A 142 -7.60 30.12 57.47
CA ARG A 142 -6.57 30.41 58.49
C ARG A 142 -7.13 30.81 59.85
N ASN A 143 -8.23 31.56 59.87
CA ASN A 143 -8.86 32.05 61.10
C ASN A 143 -10.10 31.24 61.52
N TYR A 144 -10.41 30.14 60.81
CA TYR A 144 -11.54 29.29 61.13
C TYR A 144 -11.08 28.11 61.99
N LEU A 145 -11.70 27.97 63.15
CA LEU A 145 -11.57 26.80 64.00
C LEU A 145 -12.72 25.85 63.72
N ARG A 146 -12.42 24.58 63.43
CA ARG A 146 -13.42 23.51 63.36
C ARG A 146 -13.62 22.92 64.75
N ILE A 147 -14.82 23.04 65.29
CA ILE A 147 -15.21 22.43 66.57
C ILE A 147 -16.04 21.19 66.24
N PHE A 148 -15.56 20.02 66.64
CA PHE A 148 -16.26 18.75 66.47
C PHE A 148 -16.92 18.33 67.79
N VAL A 149 -17.95 17.46 67.71
CA VAL A 149 -18.64 16.89 68.88
C VAL A 149 -19.37 17.96 69.71
N ILE A 150 -20.11 18.84 69.04
CA ILE A 150 -21.11 19.68 69.71
C ILE A 150 -22.38 18.84 69.86
N GLU A 151 -22.93 18.77 71.08
CA GLU A 151 -24.18 18.05 71.33
C GLU A 151 -25.32 18.63 70.47
N GLU A 152 -26.14 17.76 69.88
CA GLU A 152 -27.29 18.17 69.05
C GLU A 152 -28.33 18.92 69.92
N GLY A 153 -28.93 19.98 69.37
CA GLY A 153 -29.91 20.83 70.08
C GLY A 153 -29.36 22.16 70.63
N VAL A 154 -28.05 22.40 70.53
CA VAL A 154 -27.41 23.70 70.83
C VAL A 154 -27.65 24.72 69.71
N GLU A 155 -28.12 24.27 68.54
CA GLU A 155 -28.39 25.05 67.33
C GLU A 155 -29.43 26.18 67.51
N GLY A 156 -30.32 26.03 68.50
CA GLY A 156 -31.31 27.05 68.88
C GLY A 156 -30.81 28.06 69.94
N GLN A 157 -29.65 27.82 70.56
CA GLN A 157 -29.01 28.75 71.48
C GLN A 157 -27.97 29.59 70.76
N ASN A 158 -27.65 30.77 71.29
CA ASN A 158 -26.62 31.63 70.71
C ASN A 158 -25.25 30.91 70.79
N ILE A 159 -24.79 30.38 69.64
CA ILE A 159 -23.54 29.62 69.48
C ILE A 159 -22.35 30.38 70.09
N ARG A 160 -22.36 31.72 70.03
CA ARG A 160 -21.33 32.57 70.64
C ARG A 160 -21.24 32.34 72.15
N VAL A 161 -22.37 32.31 72.86
CA VAL A 161 -22.43 32.13 74.32
C VAL A 161 -21.92 30.75 74.70
N TYR A 162 -22.33 29.73 73.94
CA TYR A 162 -21.85 28.36 74.13
C TYR A 162 -20.33 28.26 73.94
N ILE A 163 -19.79 28.78 72.85
CA ILE A 163 -18.35 28.77 72.57
C ILE A 163 -17.57 29.53 73.66
N VAL A 164 -18.04 30.71 74.07
CA VAL A 164 -17.37 31.49 75.13
C VAL A 164 -17.34 30.71 76.45
N LYS A 165 -18.44 30.04 76.84
CA LYS A 165 -18.47 29.20 78.04
C LYS A 165 -17.52 28.01 77.93
N LEU A 166 -17.48 27.36 76.77
CA LEU A 166 -16.59 26.22 76.51
C LEU A 166 -15.12 26.64 76.60
N LEU A 167 -14.76 27.78 75.98
CA LEU A 167 -13.41 28.31 76.04
C LEU A 167 -13.00 28.77 77.45
N LYS A 168 -13.90 29.44 78.20
CA LYS A 168 -13.68 29.80 79.62
C LYS A 168 -13.36 28.59 80.49
N ASN A 169 -14.07 27.49 80.28
CA ASN A 169 -13.85 26.25 81.03
C ASN A 169 -12.55 25.54 80.62
N ALA A 170 -12.21 25.57 79.34
CA ALA A 170 -11.02 24.89 78.81
C ALA A 170 -9.72 25.66 79.07
N PHE A 171 -9.79 27.00 79.10
CA PHE A 171 -8.64 27.90 79.28
C PHE A 171 -8.96 28.98 80.33
N PRO A 172 -9.07 28.62 81.61
CA PRO A 172 -9.44 29.54 82.67
C PRO A 172 -8.41 30.67 82.88
N GLU A 173 -7.16 30.46 82.47
CA GLU A 173 -6.05 31.41 82.57
C GLU A 173 -6.08 32.59 81.58
N LEU A 174 -6.95 32.58 80.56
CA LEU A 174 -7.05 33.70 79.62
C LEU A 174 -7.92 34.82 80.23
N GLU A 175 -7.36 35.96 80.65
CA GLU A 175 -8.12 37.07 81.28
C GLU A 175 -8.99 37.91 80.29
N ILE A 176 -9.36 37.40 79.12
CA ILE A 176 -9.91 38.19 78.00
C ILE A 176 -11.44 38.03 77.85
N TRP A 177 -12.14 37.92 78.98
CA TRP A 177 -13.47 37.31 79.02
C TRP A 177 -14.66 38.27 79.18
N ASP A 178 -14.40 39.58 79.18
CA ASP A 178 -15.39 40.66 79.32
C ASP A 178 -16.05 41.07 77.99
#